data_AF-A0A371HLP6-F1
#
_entry.id   AF-A0A371HLP6-F1
#
_cell.length_a   1.000
_cell.length_b   1.000
_cell.length_c   1.000
_cell.angle_alpha   90.00
_cell.angle_beta   90.00
_cell.angle_gamma   90.00
#
_symmetry.space_group_name_H-M   'P 1'
#
loop_
_entity.id
_entity.type
_entity.pdbx_description
1 polymer ?
#
loop_
_entity_poly.entity_id
_entity_poly.type
_entity_poly.pdbx_seq_one_letter_code
_entity_poly.pdbx_strand_id
1 'polypeptide(L)'
;MRIIDFGSGIDEFTLKHLYGSTGPSRAEQTYEYTPPEALLNATWYQGPTSSTLKYDMWSVGVVMLELVLGTPNVFQISALTRTLLDRQLEGWNEGVKELAYKLRSFMELCILIPGISRSSSSSKKFSNIWALRLVRRLLHWDPIC
;
A
#
# COMPACT_ATOMS: atom_id res chain seq x y z
N MET A 1 15.12 18.11 -13.74
CA MET A 1 14.94 17.12 -12.66
C MET A 1 16.05 16.08 -12.76
N ARG A 2 16.65 15.64 -11.66
CA ARG A 2 17.61 14.54 -11.60
C ARG A 2 17.17 13.60 -10.46
N ILE A 3 17.22 12.29 -10.69
CA ILE A 3 16.88 11.28 -9.69
C ILE A 3 18.12 11.02 -8.83
N ILE A 4 17.92 10.92 -7.53
CA ILE A 4 18.97 10.70 -6.52
C ILE A 4 18.50 9.65 -5.51
N ASP A 5 19.41 9.28 -4.59
CA ASP A 5 19.16 8.35 -3.48
C ASP A 5 18.81 6.92 -3.91
N PHE A 6 19.79 6.24 -4.50
CA PHE A 6 19.69 4.82 -4.90
C PHE A 6 20.13 3.85 -3.79
N GLY A 7 20.21 4.32 -2.53
CA GLY A 7 20.72 3.53 -1.41
C GLY A 7 19.91 2.27 -1.09
N SER A 8 18.60 2.30 -1.39
CA SER A 8 17.67 1.19 -1.22
C SER A 8 17.34 0.43 -2.52
N GLY A 9 18.12 0.67 -3.58
CA GLY A 9 17.91 0.04 -4.88
C GLY A 9 18.06 -1.49 -4.84
N ILE A 10 17.11 -2.20 -5.44
CA ILE A 10 17.09 -3.66 -5.47
C ILE A 10 17.52 -4.16 -6.85
N ASP A 11 18.59 -4.94 -6.89
CA ASP A 11 18.99 -5.78 -8.00
C ASP A 11 19.45 -7.17 -7.50
N GLU A 12 19.87 -8.06 -8.40
CA GLU A 12 20.35 -9.39 -8.00
C GLU A 12 21.60 -9.33 -7.09
N PHE A 13 22.44 -8.32 -7.27
CA PHE A 13 23.66 -8.13 -6.49
C PHE A 13 23.35 -7.59 -5.09
N THR A 14 22.55 -6.53 -4.96
CA THR A 14 22.19 -5.91 -3.69
C THR A 14 21.36 -6.84 -2.83
N LEU A 15 20.47 -7.65 -3.42
CA LEU A 15 19.70 -8.64 -2.69
C LEU A 15 20.60 -9.67 -2.00
N LYS A 16 21.66 -10.14 -2.69
CA LYS A 16 22.60 -11.14 -2.16
C LYS A 16 23.60 -10.56 -1.15
N HIS A 17 24.06 -9.33 -1.37
CA HIS A 17 25.20 -8.77 -0.62
C HIS A 17 24.82 -7.73 0.45
N LEU A 18 23.70 -7.01 0.28
CA LEU A 18 23.30 -5.94 1.20
C LEU A 18 22.13 -6.35 2.10
N TYR A 19 21.18 -7.13 1.57
CA TYR A 19 19.95 -7.51 2.30
C TYR A 19 19.97 -8.91 2.92
N GLY A 20 20.97 -9.74 2.58
CA GLY A 20 21.13 -11.08 3.11
C GLY A 20 19.96 -12.03 2.76
N SER A 21 19.80 -13.09 3.56
CA SER A 21 18.77 -14.12 3.31
C SER A 21 17.33 -13.69 3.64
N THR A 22 17.16 -12.64 4.44
CA THR A 22 15.84 -12.09 4.84
C THR A 22 15.27 -11.10 3.82
N GLY A 23 16.12 -10.53 2.97
CA GLY A 23 15.75 -9.53 1.97
C GLY A 23 15.39 -8.16 2.58
N PRO A 24 15.00 -7.19 1.72
CA PRO A 24 14.69 -5.84 2.15
C PRO A 24 13.48 -5.79 3.08
N SER A 25 13.59 -4.99 4.13
CA SER A 25 12.54 -4.82 5.13
C SER A 25 11.59 -3.67 4.76
N ARG A 26 10.54 -3.48 5.58
CA ARG A 26 9.67 -2.29 5.47
C ARG A 26 10.37 -0.98 5.84
N ALA A 27 11.46 -1.03 6.62
CA ALA A 27 12.20 0.17 7.01
C ALA A 27 12.91 0.84 5.82
N GLU A 28 13.17 0.08 4.75
CA GLU A 28 13.81 0.55 3.52
C GLU A 28 12.83 1.23 2.56
N GLN A 29 11.54 1.30 2.93
CA GLN A 29 10.47 1.85 2.11
C GLN A 29 9.90 3.11 2.75
N THR A 30 9.51 4.08 1.93
CA THR A 30 8.77 5.25 2.38
C THR A 30 7.28 4.95 2.32
N TYR A 31 6.61 5.02 3.47
CA TYR A 31 5.24 4.53 3.62
C TYR A 31 4.28 5.18 2.63
N GLU A 32 4.37 6.49 2.44
CA GLU A 32 3.50 7.35 1.61
C GLU A 32 3.50 6.92 0.15
N TYR A 33 4.68 6.67 -0.41
CA TYR A 33 4.90 6.31 -1.82
C TYR A 33 4.81 4.81 -2.08
N THR A 34 4.63 3.99 -1.04
CA THR A 34 4.57 2.52 -1.16
C THR A 34 3.24 2.07 -1.79
N PRO A 35 3.28 1.17 -2.80
CA PRO A 35 2.08 0.62 -3.42
C PRO A 35 1.30 -0.34 -2.51
N PRO A 36 -0.01 -0.52 -2.75
CA PRO A 36 -0.86 -1.38 -1.93
C PRO A 36 -0.37 -2.83 -1.84
N GLU A 37 0.24 -3.39 -2.90
CA GLU A 37 0.76 -4.75 -2.88
C GLU A 37 2.00 -4.92 -1.99
N ALA A 38 2.87 -3.92 -1.90
CA ALA A 38 4.03 -3.95 -1.00
C ALA A 38 3.62 -3.68 0.46
N LEU A 39 2.55 -2.92 0.64
CA LEU A 39 1.91 -2.75 1.94
C LEU A 39 1.25 -4.05 2.42
N LEU A 40 0.65 -4.85 1.54
CA LEU A 40 -0.07 -6.06 1.93
C LEU A 40 0.80 -7.34 1.91
N ASN A 41 1.87 -7.36 1.10
CA ASN A 41 2.74 -8.50 0.93
C ASN A 41 4.20 -8.18 1.29
N ALA A 42 4.71 -8.84 2.33
CA ALA A 42 6.10 -8.67 2.77
C ALA A 42 7.13 -9.20 1.75
N THR A 43 6.74 -10.09 0.84
CA THR A 43 7.63 -10.68 -0.18
C THR A 43 7.41 -10.08 -1.57
N TRP A 44 6.93 -8.83 -1.65
CA TRP A 44 6.63 -8.17 -2.92
C TRP A 44 7.83 -8.14 -3.90
N TYR A 45 9.05 -8.12 -3.37
CA TYR A 45 10.30 -8.06 -4.14
C TYR A 45 10.78 -9.43 -4.69
N GLN A 46 10.21 -10.55 -4.23
CA GLN A 46 10.60 -11.90 -4.68
C GLN A 46 10.04 -12.27 -6.07
N GLY A 47 9.38 -11.33 -6.75
CA GLY A 47 8.87 -11.51 -8.10
C GLY A 47 9.96 -11.39 -9.18
N PRO A 48 9.61 -11.64 -10.45
CA PRO A 48 10.48 -11.29 -11.58
C PRO A 48 10.84 -9.80 -11.53
N THR A 49 11.96 -9.38 -12.12
CA THR A 49 12.40 -7.96 -12.18
C THR A 49 11.31 -6.98 -12.67
N SER A 50 10.28 -7.48 -13.36
CA SER A 50 9.10 -6.70 -13.72
C SER A 50 8.24 -6.24 -12.53
N SER A 51 8.38 -6.81 -11.34
CA SER A 51 7.66 -6.37 -10.14
C SER A 51 8.25 -5.10 -9.54
N THR A 52 9.57 -4.90 -9.58
CA THR A 52 10.20 -3.65 -9.12
C THR A 52 9.86 -2.49 -10.05
N LEU A 53 9.81 -2.72 -11.37
CA LEU A 53 9.35 -1.69 -12.31
C LEU A 53 7.91 -1.21 -12.04
N LYS A 54 7.01 -2.10 -11.61
CA LYS A 54 5.64 -1.71 -11.24
C LYS A 54 5.61 -0.88 -9.96
N TYR A 55 6.50 -1.21 -9.01
CA TYR A 55 6.67 -0.45 -7.78
C TYR A 55 7.10 1.00 -8.08
N ASP A 56 8.10 1.17 -8.94
CA ASP A 56 8.61 2.50 -9.30
C ASP A 56 7.58 3.35 -10.05
N MET A 57 6.79 2.73 -10.95
CA MET A 57 5.74 3.46 -11.66
C MET A 57 4.61 3.91 -10.72
N TRP A 58 4.31 3.14 -9.67
CA TRP A 58 3.35 3.56 -8.67
C TRP A 58 3.84 4.82 -7.92
N SER A 59 5.07 4.81 -7.40
CA SER A 59 5.60 5.94 -6.63
C SER A 59 5.72 7.20 -7.49
N VAL A 60 6.10 7.07 -8.76
CA VAL A 60 6.05 8.18 -9.74
C VAL A 60 4.63 8.72 -9.89
N GLY A 61 3.62 7.85 -9.95
CA GLY A 61 2.21 8.24 -9.99
C GLY A 61 1.80 9.05 -8.75
N VAL A 62 2.24 8.65 -7.56
CA VAL A 62 2.00 9.40 -6.31
C VAL A 62 2.65 10.78 -6.37
N VAL A 63 3.92 10.90 -6.80
CA VAL A 63 4.60 12.20 -6.96
C VAL A 63 3.87 13.07 -7.99
N MET A 64 3.39 12.50 -9.08
CA MET A 64 2.62 13.27 -10.07
C MET A 64 1.29 13.79 -9.49
N LEU A 65 0.62 12.99 -8.65
CA LEU A 65 -0.58 13.44 -7.93
C LEU A 65 -0.25 14.54 -6.92
N GLU A 66 0.87 14.46 -6.21
CA GLU A 66 1.32 15.54 -5.31
C GLU A 66 1.53 16.86 -6.05
N LEU A 67 2.14 16.80 -7.25
CA LEU A 67 2.37 17.98 -8.09
C LEU A 67 1.05 18.57 -8.62
N VAL A 68 0.12 17.71 -9.07
CA VAL A 68 -1.17 18.16 -9.63
C VAL A 68 -2.10 18.71 -8.55
N LEU A 69 -2.16 18.05 -7.38
CA LEU A 69 -3.01 18.46 -6.27
C LEU A 69 -2.38 19.58 -5.42
N GLY A 70 -1.07 19.80 -5.53
CA GLY A 70 -0.33 20.80 -4.75
C GLY A 70 -0.24 20.46 -3.27
N THR A 71 -0.34 19.17 -2.89
CA THR A 71 -0.30 18.70 -1.49
C THR A 71 0.45 17.38 -1.39
N PRO A 72 1.29 17.19 -0.34
CA PRO A 72 1.94 15.90 -0.08
C PRO A 72 0.95 14.84 0.43
N ASN A 73 -0.27 15.23 0.81
CA ASN A 73 -1.24 14.34 1.45
C ASN A 73 -2.23 13.74 0.43
N VAL A 74 -1.73 13.07 -0.60
CA VAL A 74 -2.56 12.51 -1.70
C VAL A 74 -3.63 11.53 -1.21
N PHE A 75 -3.29 10.73 -0.19
CA PHE A 75 -4.13 9.65 0.33
C PHE A 75 -4.83 10.00 1.64
N GLN A 76 -5.09 11.27 1.89
CA GLN A 76 -5.78 11.72 3.09
C GLN A 76 -7.29 11.45 3.00
N ILE A 77 -7.81 10.73 3.98
CA ILE A 77 -9.26 10.52 4.16
C ILE A 77 -9.92 11.73 4.82
N SER A 78 -11.22 11.91 4.59
CA SER A 78 -11.98 12.99 5.22
C SER A 78 -11.92 12.94 6.76
N ALA A 79 -11.96 14.09 7.42
CA ALA A 79 -11.93 14.17 8.89
C ALA A 79 -13.09 13.38 9.52
N LEU A 80 -14.27 13.38 8.87
CA LEU A 80 -15.43 12.60 9.30
C LEU A 80 -15.19 11.10 9.13
N THR A 81 -14.64 10.67 7.99
CA THR A 81 -14.29 9.25 7.78
C THR A 81 -13.29 8.79 8.82
N ARG A 82 -12.28 9.62 9.12
CA ARG A 82 -11.25 9.32 10.11
C ARG A 82 -11.84 9.14 11.51
N THR A 83 -12.67 10.07 11.99
CA THR A 83 -13.25 9.98 13.33
C THR A 83 -14.21 8.79 13.49
N LEU A 84 -14.96 8.45 12.44
CA LEU A 84 -15.78 7.24 12.43
C LEU A 84 -14.91 5.98 12.51
N LEU A 85 -13.80 5.95 11.78
CA LEU A 85 -12.88 4.82 11.80
C LEU A 85 -12.15 4.72 13.15
N ASP A 86 -11.77 5.86 13.76
CA ASP A 86 -11.13 5.93 15.08
C ASP A 86 -12.01 5.29 16.15
N ARG A 87 -13.32 5.61 16.12
CA ARG A 87 -14.30 5.02 17.03
C ARG A 87 -14.43 3.50 16.83
N GLN A 88 -14.33 3.02 15.59
CA GLN A 88 -14.42 1.59 15.30
C GLN A 88 -13.14 0.81 15.62
N LEU A 89 -12.00 1.48 15.58
CA LEU A 89 -10.67 0.92 15.86
C LEU A 89 -10.20 1.26 17.28
N GLU A 90 -11.13 1.60 18.18
CA GLU A 90 -10.82 1.88 19.57
C GLU A 90 -10.14 0.67 20.22
N GLY A 91 -8.97 0.88 20.82
CA GLY A 91 -8.14 -0.17 21.44
C GLY A 91 -7.21 -0.94 20.50
N TRP A 92 -7.16 -0.60 19.20
CA TRP A 92 -6.23 -1.23 18.25
C TRP A 92 -4.86 -0.54 18.23
N ASN A 93 -3.84 -1.26 17.78
CA ASN A 93 -2.49 -0.73 17.57
C ASN A 93 -2.48 0.37 16.49
N GLU A 94 -1.73 1.45 16.72
CA GLU A 94 -1.57 2.58 15.80
C GLU A 94 -1.15 2.14 14.39
N GLY A 95 -0.22 1.20 14.25
CA GLY A 95 0.18 0.71 12.92
C GLY A 95 -0.95 0.00 12.14
N VAL A 96 -1.94 -0.58 12.84
CA VAL A 96 -3.13 -1.17 12.19
C VAL A 96 -4.15 -0.08 11.84
N LYS A 97 -4.25 0.97 12.65
CA LYS A 97 -5.08 2.15 12.34
C LYS A 97 -4.56 2.87 11.10
N GLU A 98 -3.25 3.11 11.01
CA GLU A 98 -2.62 3.70 9.83
C GLU A 98 -2.87 2.89 8.57
N LEU A 99 -2.68 1.57 8.65
CA LEU A 99 -3.01 0.66 7.55
C LEU A 99 -4.49 0.77 7.15
N ALA A 100 -5.40 0.86 8.12
CA ALA A 100 -6.83 0.99 7.85
C ALA A 100 -7.17 2.33 7.18
N TYR A 101 -6.58 3.45 7.61
CA TYR A 101 -6.77 4.75 6.95
C TYR A 101 -6.28 4.72 5.51
N LYS A 102 -5.10 4.12 5.27
CA LYS A 102 -4.53 4.03 3.92
C LYS A 102 -5.32 3.11 3.00
N LEU A 103 -5.82 1.98 3.51
CA LEU A 103 -6.73 1.13 2.75
C LEU A 103 -8.03 1.86 2.42
N ARG A 104 -8.55 2.66 3.35
CA ARG A 104 -9.75 3.46 3.13
C ARG A 104 -9.57 4.51 2.03
N SER A 105 -8.45 5.22 2.00
CA SER A 105 -8.18 6.20 0.94
C SER A 105 -8.02 5.56 -0.43
N PHE A 106 -7.36 4.39 -0.53
CA PHE A 106 -7.30 3.64 -1.79
C PHE A 106 -8.68 3.25 -2.32
N MET A 107 -9.65 3.03 -1.44
CA MET A 107 -11.01 2.75 -1.86
C MET A 107 -11.78 3.99 -2.30
N GLU A 108 -11.60 5.12 -1.61
CA GLU A 108 -12.19 6.41 -2.02
C GLU A 108 -11.68 6.86 -3.40
N LEU A 109 -10.47 6.46 -3.77
CA LEU A 109 -9.87 6.70 -5.09
C LEU A 109 -10.11 5.55 -6.10
N CYS A 110 -10.94 4.56 -5.76
CA CYS A 110 -11.24 3.38 -6.59
C CYS A 110 -10.00 2.55 -7.02
N ILE A 111 -8.89 2.67 -6.30
CA ILE A 111 -7.65 1.89 -6.52
C ILE A 111 -7.86 0.46 -6.02
N LEU A 112 -8.52 0.31 -4.88
CA LEU A 112 -8.92 -0.98 -4.33
C LEU A 112 -10.43 -1.15 -4.43
N ILE A 113 -10.88 -2.16 -5.19
CA ILE A 113 -12.30 -2.50 -5.30
C ILE A 113 -12.57 -3.79 -4.52
N PRO A 114 -13.36 -3.75 -3.43
CA PRO A 114 -13.73 -4.95 -2.69
C PRO A 114 -14.68 -5.82 -3.53
N GLY A 115 -14.35 -7.10 -3.71
CA GLY A 115 -15.30 -8.10 -4.21
C GLY A 115 -15.30 -8.39 -5.73
N ILE A 116 -14.52 -7.69 -6.56
CA ILE A 116 -14.32 -8.10 -7.96
C ILE A 116 -13.28 -9.23 -8.03
N SER A 117 -13.72 -10.46 -7.73
CA SER A 117 -13.01 -11.67 -8.18
C SER A 117 -13.39 -11.92 -9.64
N ARG A 118 -12.80 -11.17 -10.58
CA ARG A 118 -12.80 -11.60 -11.99
C ARG A 118 -11.68 -12.61 -12.15
N SER A 119 -12.09 -13.85 -12.38
CA SER A 119 -11.35 -14.96 -12.96
C SER A 119 -10.09 -14.54 -13.77
N SER A 120 -8.97 -14.35 -13.07
CA SER A 120 -7.62 -14.61 -13.59
C SER A 120 -6.70 -14.86 -12.41
N SER A 121 -6.30 -16.12 -12.27
CA SER A 121 -5.23 -16.66 -11.40
C SER A 121 -4.29 -15.62 -10.75
N SER A 122 -4.65 -15.15 -9.55
CA SER A 122 -3.75 -14.77 -8.46
C SER A 122 -4.55 -14.21 -7.29
N SER A 123 -5.29 -15.07 -6.60
CA SER A 123 -5.63 -14.83 -5.19
C SER A 123 -4.31 -14.86 -4.41
N LYS A 124 -3.57 -13.75 -4.41
CA LYS A 124 -2.48 -13.55 -3.46
C LYS A 124 -3.13 -13.48 -2.08
N LYS A 125 -2.91 -14.54 -1.32
CA LYS A 125 -3.41 -14.74 0.04
C LYS A 125 -3.20 -13.46 0.85
N PHE A 126 -4.29 -12.81 1.24
CA PHE A 126 -4.27 -11.90 2.38
C PHE A 126 -3.79 -12.71 3.58
N SER A 127 -2.56 -12.45 4.04
CA SER A 127 -1.97 -13.19 5.16
C SER A 127 -2.67 -12.91 6.49
N ASN A 128 -3.57 -11.91 6.54
CA ASN A 128 -4.33 -11.54 7.72
C ASN A 128 -5.85 -11.60 7.45
N ILE A 129 -6.43 -12.78 7.69
CA ILE A 129 -7.88 -13.03 7.55
C ILE A 129 -8.70 -12.04 8.41
N TRP A 130 -8.14 -11.57 9.53
CA TRP A 130 -8.75 -10.54 10.37
C TRP A 130 -8.78 -9.16 9.71
N ALA A 131 -7.72 -8.75 8.99
CA ALA A 131 -7.74 -7.51 8.23
C ALA A 131 -8.77 -7.56 7.10
N LEU A 132 -8.90 -8.69 6.39
CA LEU A 132 -9.95 -8.89 5.38
C LEU A 132 -11.35 -8.86 5.96
N ARG A 133 -11.57 -9.53 7.10
CA ARG A 133 -12.86 -9.55 7.78
C ARG A 133 -13.21 -8.19 8.35
N LEU A 134 -12.23 -7.43 8.84
CA LEU A 134 -12.36 -6.07 9.33
C LEU A 134 -12.69 -5.13 8.17
N VAL A 135 -11.91 -5.14 7.10
CA VAL A 135 -12.18 -4.39 5.85
C VAL A 135 -13.58 -4.73 5.34
N ARG A 136 -13.95 -6.01 5.20
CA ARG A 136 -15.31 -6.42 4.78
C ARG A 136 -16.42 -5.97 5.74
N ARG A 137 -16.16 -5.88 7.04
CA ARG A 137 -17.15 -5.46 8.06
C ARG A 137 -17.22 -3.93 8.20
N LEU A 138 -16.14 -3.22 7.92
CA LEU A 138 -16.06 -1.76 7.80
C LEU A 138 -16.66 -1.26 6.47
N LEU A 139 -16.79 -2.14 5.48
CA LEU A 139 -17.22 -1.87 4.10
C LEU A 139 -18.60 -2.40 3.74
N HIS A 140 -19.59 -2.25 4.61
CA HIS A 140 -20.95 -2.06 4.07
C HIS A 140 -21.03 -0.63 3.49
N TRP A 141 -20.24 -0.37 2.47
CA TRP A 141 -20.14 0.92 1.79
C TRP A 141 -20.35 0.65 0.31
N ASP A 142 -21.38 1.26 -0.27
CA ASP A 142 -21.59 1.27 -1.71
C ASP A 142 -20.63 2.28 -2.32
N PRO A 143 -19.59 1.84 -3.05
CA PRO A 143 -18.74 2.77 -3.77
C PRO A 143 -19.59 3.48 -4.84
N ILE A 144 -19.43 4.80 -4.96
CA ILE A 144 -19.91 5.56 -6.14
C ILE A 144 -18.89 5.40 -7.31
N CYS A 145 -18.00 4.42 -7.21
CA CYS A 145 -17.26 3.85 -8.33
C CYS A 145 -18.21 2.88 -9.07
#